data_AF-X0YI69-F1
#
_entry.id   AF-X0YI69-F1
#
_cell.length_a   1.000
_cell.length_b   1.000
_cell.length_c   1.000
_cell.angle_alpha   90.00
_cell.angle_beta   90.00
_cell.angle_gamma   90.00
#
_symmetry.space_group_name_H-M   'P 1'
#
loop_
_entity.id
_entity.type
_entity.pdbx_description
1 polymer ?
#
loop_
_entity_poly.entity_id
_entity_poly.type
_entity_poly.pdbx_seq_one_letter_code
_entity_poly.pdbx_strand_id
1 'polypeptide(L)'
;TSGSTLADEDVYSKIMKNKEQLLSLDEPLRFIFSHSALREGWDNPNVFQICTLNETKSEMKKRQEIGRGLRLPVNQQGERIFNETINRLTVIANESYEDFAKKLQTEIE
;
A
#
# COMPACT_ATOMS: atom_id res chain seq x y z
N THR A 1 12.34 -16.93 -4.67
CA THR A 1 13.38 -16.29 -5.49
C THR A 1 13.99 -15.16 -4.68
N SER A 2 15.31 -14.97 -4.70
CA SER A 2 16.00 -13.99 -3.85
C SER A 2 15.83 -12.51 -4.30
N GLY A 3 14.98 -12.25 -5.30
CA GLY A 3 14.64 -10.90 -5.77
C GLY A 3 15.84 -10.10 -6.28
N SER A 4 16.85 -10.77 -6.83
CA SER A 4 18.16 -10.19 -7.18
C SER A 4 18.41 -10.14 -8.69
N THR A 5 17.37 -10.32 -9.51
CA THR A 5 17.51 -10.27 -10.96
C THR A 5 17.46 -8.83 -11.48
N LEU A 6 18.03 -8.57 -12.64
CA LEU A 6 17.93 -7.25 -13.31
C LEU A 6 16.46 -6.82 -13.52
N ALA A 7 15.57 -7.78 -13.74
CA ALA A 7 14.13 -7.53 -13.83
C ALA A 7 13.54 -7.06 -12.49
N ASP A 8 14.00 -7.63 -11.37
CA ASP A 8 13.59 -7.19 -10.02
C ASP A 8 14.05 -5.76 -9.74
N GLU A 9 15.28 -5.40 -10.17
CA GLU A 9 15.82 -4.03 -10.03
C GLU A 9 15.08 -3.00 -10.88
N ASP A 10 14.69 -3.36 -12.11
CA ASP A 10 13.95 -2.48 -13.01
C ASP A 10 12.51 -2.25 -12.52
N VAL A 11 11.81 -3.30 -12.08
CA VAL A 11 10.48 -3.21 -11.46
C VAL A 11 10.55 -2.37 -10.18
N TYR A 12 11.56 -2.61 -9.33
CA TYR A 12 11.76 -1.81 -8.13
C TYR A 12 12.01 -0.34 -8.45
N SER A 13 12.86 -0.06 -9.43
CA SER A 13 13.14 1.30 -9.89
C SER A 13 11.89 1.97 -10.43
N LYS A 14 11.07 1.28 -11.22
CA LYS A 14 9.79 1.79 -11.73
C LYS A 14 8.84 2.17 -10.58
N ILE A 15 8.68 1.31 -9.59
CA ILE A 15 7.77 1.54 -8.44
C ILE A 15 8.26 2.68 -7.54
N MET A 16 9.57 2.79 -7.32
CA MET A 16 10.14 3.75 -6.37
C MET A 16 10.47 5.11 -7.00
N LYS A 17 10.88 5.16 -8.27
CA LYS A 17 11.25 6.40 -8.97
C LYS A 17 10.08 7.02 -9.74
N ASN A 18 9.23 6.21 -10.38
CA ASN A 18 8.14 6.70 -11.25
C ASN A 18 6.77 6.59 -10.58
N LYS A 19 6.64 7.11 -9.37
CA LYS A 19 5.39 7.00 -8.58
C LYS A 19 4.20 7.68 -9.26
N GLU A 20 4.42 8.79 -9.94
CA GLU A 20 3.38 9.50 -10.70
C GLU A 20 2.84 8.66 -11.85
N GLN A 21 3.69 7.87 -12.50
CA GLN A 21 3.26 6.93 -13.54
C GLN A 21 2.27 5.90 -13.00
N LEU A 22 2.43 5.44 -11.75
CA LEU A 22 1.48 4.51 -11.11
C LEU A 22 0.09 5.12 -10.89
N LEU A 23 -0.04 6.45 -10.88
CA LEU A 23 -1.31 7.17 -10.79
C LEU A 23 -2.00 7.34 -12.15
N SER A 24 -1.25 7.16 -13.24
CA SER A 24 -1.78 7.27 -14.60
C SER A 24 -2.77 6.14 -14.89
N LEU A 25 -3.83 6.49 -15.62
CA LEU A 25 -4.77 5.51 -16.18
C LEU A 25 -4.11 4.64 -17.27
N ASP A 26 -3.07 5.14 -17.92
CA ASP A 26 -2.34 4.44 -19.00
C ASP A 26 -1.34 3.40 -18.47
N GLU A 27 -1.00 3.45 -17.17
CA GLU A 27 -0.12 2.45 -16.56
C GLU A 27 -0.91 1.19 -16.19
N PRO A 28 -0.64 0.03 -16.80
CA PRO A 28 -1.38 -1.19 -16.50
C PRO A 28 -0.99 -1.82 -15.16
N LEU A 29 0.15 -1.44 -14.56
CA LEU A 29 0.59 -1.97 -13.26
C LEU A 29 -0.33 -1.50 -12.13
N ARG A 30 -1.19 -2.39 -11.64
CA ARG A 30 -2.12 -2.15 -10.51
C ARG A 30 -1.87 -3.05 -9.30
N PHE A 31 -1.20 -4.18 -9.50
CA PHE A 31 -0.91 -5.16 -8.45
C PHE A 31 0.58 -5.20 -8.17
N ILE A 32 0.95 -5.00 -6.92
CA ILE A 32 2.34 -5.01 -6.47
C ILE A 32 2.45 -6.07 -5.39
N PHE A 33 3.21 -7.13 -5.67
CA PHE A 33 3.56 -8.15 -4.69
C PHE A 33 4.98 -7.90 -4.20
N SER A 34 5.15 -7.82 -2.90
CA SER A 34 6.46 -7.57 -2.31
C SER A 34 6.68 -8.44 -1.08
N HIS A 35 7.88 -9.03 -0.99
CA HIS A 35 8.33 -9.76 0.20
C HIS A 35 8.57 -8.84 1.40
N SER A 36 8.95 -7.60 1.15
CA SER A 36 9.05 -6.54 2.15
C SER A 36 8.00 -5.51 1.84
N ALA A 37 7.08 -5.20 2.76
CA ALA A 37 6.18 -4.07 2.56
C ALA A 37 7.03 -2.87 2.14
N LEU A 38 6.69 -2.32 0.96
CA LEU A 38 7.57 -1.51 0.12
C LEU A 38 8.44 -0.57 0.98
N ARG A 39 9.75 -0.61 0.72
CA ARG A 39 10.80 0.00 1.55
C ARG A 39 10.50 1.47 1.88
N GLU A 40 11.21 1.98 2.87
CA GLU A 40 11.21 3.40 3.23
C GLU A 40 11.26 4.28 1.96
N GLY A 41 10.33 5.23 1.87
CA GLY A 41 10.16 6.07 0.70
C GLY A 41 9.05 5.69 -0.29
N TRP A 42 8.36 4.55 -0.16
CA TRP A 42 7.16 4.33 -1.00
C TRP A 42 6.01 5.24 -0.55
N ASP A 43 5.48 6.04 -1.49
CA ASP A 43 4.43 7.02 -1.24
C ASP A 43 3.49 7.09 -2.44
N ASN A 44 2.49 6.20 -2.42
CA ASN A 44 1.39 6.23 -3.38
C ASN A 44 0.10 6.49 -2.59
N PRO A 45 -0.61 7.59 -2.83
CA PRO A 45 -1.87 7.88 -2.15
C PRO A 45 -3.05 7.04 -2.64
N ASN A 46 -2.94 6.38 -3.79
CA ASN A 46 -4.02 5.63 -4.44
C ASN A 46 -3.88 4.12 -4.13
N VAL A 47 -3.81 3.80 -2.83
CA VAL A 47 -3.67 2.43 -2.32
C VAL A 47 -4.98 2.05 -1.65
N PHE A 48 -5.77 1.24 -2.35
CA PHE A 48 -7.12 0.87 -1.89
C PHE A 48 -7.18 -0.53 -1.27
N GLN A 49 -6.16 -1.35 -1.46
CA GLN A 49 -6.10 -2.70 -0.93
C GLN A 49 -4.71 -3.02 -0.40
N ILE A 50 -4.65 -3.59 0.81
CA ILE A 50 -3.44 -4.18 1.38
C ILE A 50 -3.77 -5.62 1.72
N CYS A 51 -2.98 -6.55 1.17
CA CYS A 51 -3.09 -7.97 1.45
C CYS A 51 -1.81 -8.45 2.15
N THR A 52 -1.96 -8.95 3.37
CA THR A 52 -0.84 -9.46 4.15
C THR A 52 -0.87 -10.98 4.16
N LEU A 53 0.05 -11.57 3.41
CA LEU A 53 0.19 -13.03 3.31
C LEU A 53 1.13 -13.61 4.38
N ASN A 54 1.80 -12.76 5.17
CA ASN A 54 2.76 -13.17 6.20
C ASN A 54 2.24 -12.92 7.61
N GLU A 55 2.73 -13.70 8.57
CA GLU A 55 2.54 -13.46 9.98
C GLU A 55 3.63 -12.52 10.50
N THR A 56 3.45 -11.21 10.30
CA THR A 56 4.34 -10.22 10.89
C THR A 56 4.03 -10.07 12.39
N LYS A 57 5.02 -10.29 13.26
CA LYS A 57 4.86 -10.16 14.72
C LYS A 57 5.00 -8.74 15.27
N SER A 58 5.52 -7.80 14.47
CA SER A 58 5.77 -6.42 14.93
C SER A 58 4.57 -5.51 14.65
N GLU A 59 3.86 -5.11 15.70
CA GLU A 59 2.74 -4.16 15.62
C GLU A 59 3.13 -2.82 14.99
N MET A 60 4.33 -2.31 15.32
CA MET A 60 4.86 -1.07 14.73
C MET A 60 4.94 -1.16 13.21
N LYS A 61 5.41 -2.30 12.67
CA LYS A 61 5.46 -2.52 11.22
C LYS A 61 4.05 -2.57 10.63
N LYS A 62 3.12 -3.30 11.25
CA LYS A 62 1.71 -3.35 10.80
C LYS A 62 1.10 -1.93 10.72
N ARG A 63 1.32 -1.09 11.73
CA ARG A 63 0.83 0.29 11.76
C ARG A 63 1.40 1.13 10.60
N GLN A 64 2.70 1.02 10.35
CA GLN A 64 3.34 1.77 9.26
C GLN A 64 2.85 1.31 7.88
N GLU A 65 2.59 0.02 7.70
CA GLU A 65 2.06 -0.55 6.46
C GLU A 65 0.64 -0.04 6.17
N ILE A 66 -0.28 -0.19 7.13
CA ILE A 66 -1.65 0.32 7.00
C ILE A 66 -1.64 1.84 6.80
N GLY A 67 -0.81 2.56 7.55
CA GLY A 67 -0.72 4.02 7.46
C GLY A 67 -0.36 4.53 6.06
N ARG A 68 0.33 3.74 5.23
CA ARG A 68 0.59 4.09 3.83
C ARG A 68 -0.67 4.02 2.98
N GLY A 69 -1.58 3.10 3.28
CA GLY A 69 -2.88 2.95 2.62
C GLY A 69 -3.96 3.91 3.12
N LEU A 70 -3.76 4.59 4.25
CA LEU A 70 -4.73 5.55 4.82
C LEU A 70 -4.60 6.97 4.25
N ARG A 71 -3.74 7.18 3.25
CA ARG A 71 -3.60 8.49 2.60
C ARG A 71 -4.82 8.79 1.74
N LEU A 72 -5.23 10.06 1.74
CA LEU A 72 -6.31 10.51 0.85
C LEU A 72 -5.90 10.31 -0.62
N PRO A 73 -6.67 9.57 -1.42
CA PRO A 73 -6.35 9.36 -2.83
C PRO A 73 -6.49 10.66 -3.62
N VAL A 74 -5.81 10.71 -4.76
CA VAL A 74 -5.90 11.82 -5.72
C VAL A 74 -6.61 11.41 -7.01
N ASN A 75 -7.32 12.36 -7.61
CA ASN A 75 -7.85 12.23 -8.97
C ASN A 75 -6.77 12.49 -10.03
N GLN A 76 -7.16 12.48 -11.31
CA GLN A 76 -6.24 12.71 -12.43
C GLN A 76 -5.70 14.15 -12.50
N GLN A 77 -6.31 15.08 -11.75
CA GLN A 77 -5.87 16.47 -11.61
C GLN A 77 -4.92 16.65 -10.41
N GLY A 78 -4.62 15.57 -9.66
CA GLY A 78 -3.81 15.61 -8.46
C GLY A 78 -4.55 16.11 -7.21
N GLU A 79 -5.87 16.32 -7.30
CA GLU A 79 -6.69 16.83 -6.21
C GLU A 79 -7.12 15.69 -5.27
N ARG A 80 -7.10 15.96 -3.96
CA ARG A 80 -7.48 14.97 -2.95
C ARG A 80 -8.98 14.70 -2.97
N ILE A 81 -9.34 13.43 -2.91
CA ILE A 81 -10.73 12.98 -2.84
C ILE A 81 -11.12 12.70 -1.39
N PHE A 82 -12.13 13.40 -0.90
CA PHE A 82 -12.66 13.29 0.46
C PHE A 82 -13.91 12.41 0.56
N ASN A 83 -14.42 11.90 -0.56
CA ASN A 83 -15.59 11.03 -0.58
C ASN A 83 -15.25 9.70 0.11
N GLU A 84 -15.86 9.41 1.26
CA GLU A 84 -15.64 8.20 2.06
C GLU A 84 -15.95 6.91 1.31
N THR A 85 -16.84 6.95 0.32
CA THR A 85 -17.15 5.77 -0.50
C THR A 85 -15.98 5.37 -1.41
N ILE A 86 -15.12 6.34 -1.76
CA ILE A 86 -13.89 6.15 -2.54
C ILE A 86 -12.68 5.99 -1.62
N ASN A 87 -12.57 6.84 -0.59
CA ASN A 87 -11.50 6.84 0.40
C ASN A 87 -11.68 5.70 1.42
N ARG A 88 -11.64 4.45 0.94
CA ARG A 88 -11.76 3.25 1.77
C ARG A 88 -10.63 2.29 1.45
N LEU A 89 -9.81 2.02 2.46
CA LEU A 89 -8.78 1.00 2.41
C LEU A 89 -9.38 -0.35 2.80
N THR A 90 -9.24 -1.36 1.93
CA THR A 90 -9.59 -2.74 2.25
C THR A 90 -8.34 -3.49 2.72
N VAL A 91 -8.38 -4.03 3.94
CA VAL A 91 -7.28 -4.83 4.50
C VAL A 91 -7.67 -6.30 4.47
N ILE A 92 -6.94 -7.09 3.68
CA ILE A 92 -7.06 -8.55 3.63
C ILE A 92 -5.94 -9.11 4.52
N ALA A 93 -6.34 -9.62 5.68
CA ALA A 93 -5.45 -9.98 6.77
C ALA A 93 -5.54 -11.48 7.09
N ASN A 94 -4.46 -12.04 7.65
CA ASN A 94 -4.56 -13.27 8.45
C ASN A 94 -5.13 -12.93 9.84
N GLU A 95 -5.52 -13.94 10.62
CA GLU A 95 -6.19 -13.75 11.93
C GLU A 95 -5.47 -12.73 12.83
N SER A 96 -4.14 -12.82 12.95
CA SER A 96 -3.33 -11.90 13.76
C SER A 96 -3.34 -10.45 13.27
N TYR A 97 -3.44 -10.23 11.96
CA TYR A 97 -3.47 -8.88 11.38
C TYR A 97 -4.89 -8.31 11.38
N GLU A 98 -5.92 -9.17 11.33
CA GLU A 98 -7.32 -8.77 11.43
C GLU A 98 -7.62 -8.14 12.79
N ASP A 99 -7.19 -8.78 13.88
CA ASP A 99 -7.33 -8.24 15.23
C ASP A 99 -6.62 -6.89 15.39
N PHE A 100 -5.45 -6.73 14.76
CA PHE A 100 -4.72 -5.48 14.75
C PHE A 100 -5.47 -4.37 14.00
N ALA A 101 -5.99 -4.67 12.80
CA ALA A 101 -6.73 -3.71 11.99
C ALA A 101 -8.03 -3.26 12.70
N LYS A 102 -8.75 -4.18 13.34
CA LYS A 102 -9.94 -3.87 14.14
C LYS A 102 -9.62 -2.93 15.30
N LYS A 103 -8.57 -3.21 16.07
CA LYS A 103 -8.12 -2.33 17.17
C LYS A 103 -7.75 -0.93 16.65
N LEU A 104 -7.00 -0.87 15.54
CA LEU A 104 -6.59 0.40 14.95
C LEU A 104 -7.79 1.26 14.52
N GLN A 105 -8.84 0.64 13.94
CA GLN A 105 -10.06 1.34 13.57
C GLN A 105 -10.72 1.99 14.81
N THR A 106 -10.87 1.21 15.90
CA THR A 106 -11.46 1.69 17.16
C THR A 106 -10.63 2.79 17.84
N GLU A 107 -9.31 2.84 17.63
CA GLU A 107 -8.46 3.91 18.17
C GLU A 107 -8.57 5.23 17.39
N ILE A 108 -9.00 5.18 16.12
CA ILE A 108 -9.10 6.36 15.24
C ILE A 108 -10.50 6.99 15.30
N GLU A 109 -11.54 6.18 15.58
CA GLU A 109 -12.93 6.60 15.83
C GLU A 109 -13.14 7.21 17.22
#